data_AF-A0A961NJM0-F1
#
_entry.id   AF-A0A961NJM0-F1
#
_cell.length_a   1.000
_cell.length_b   1.000
_cell.length_c   1.000
_cell.angle_alpha   90.00
_cell.angle_beta   90.00
_cell.angle_gamma   90.00
#
_symmetry.space_group_name_H-M   'P 1'
#
loop_
_entity.id
_entity.type
_entity.pdbx_description
1 polymer ?
#
loop_
_entity_poly.entity_id
_entity_poly.type
_entity_poly.pdbx_seq_one_letter_code
_entity_poly.pdbx_strand_id
1 'polypeptide(L)'
;MGGHTGPPLHAIVQWFKTMSTNNYIRGVKQHDWLPFPGKLWQRNYWEHIIRDEPELDRIRAYIRNNPAQWEMDKLYVDGQV
;
A
#
# COMPACT_ATOMS: atom_id res chain seq x y z
N MET A 1 26.66 -6.42 19.71
CA MET A 1 26.05 -7.60 19.04
C MET A 1 24.61 -7.72 19.52
N GLY A 2 23.65 -7.87 18.60
CA GLY A 2 22.21 -8.00 18.85
C GLY A 2 21.42 -6.89 18.15
N GLY A 3 20.39 -7.12 17.34
CA GLY A 3 19.80 -8.35 16.82
C GLY A 3 18.58 -7.95 15.99
N HIS A 4 18.69 -7.98 14.65
CA HIS A 4 17.55 -7.98 13.74
C HIS A 4 17.74 -9.14 12.76
N THR A 5 17.25 -10.32 13.15
CA THR A 5 17.31 -11.56 12.37
C THR A 5 16.09 -11.62 11.45
N GLY A 6 15.98 -10.67 10.53
CA GLY A 6 14.88 -10.58 9.56
C GLY A 6 15.13 -9.47 8.53
N PRO A 7 14.56 -9.57 7.32
CA PRO A 7 14.68 -8.52 6.32
C PRO A 7 14.07 -7.21 6.87
N PRO A 8 14.72 -6.05 6.64
CA PRO A 8 14.19 -4.77 7.09
C PRO A 8 12.86 -4.45 6.40
N LEU A 9 12.03 -3.60 7.03
CA LEU A 9 10.69 -3.25 6.53
C LEU A 9 10.73 -2.79 5.06
N HIS A 10 11.70 -1.94 4.70
CA HIS A 10 11.84 -1.46 3.32
C HIS A 10 12.04 -2.60 2.32
N ALA A 11 12.76 -3.67 2.68
CA ALA A 11 13.03 -4.80 1.81
C ALA A 11 11.77 -5.66 1.63
N ILE A 12 10.97 -5.81 2.70
CA ILE A 12 9.67 -6.50 2.65
C ILE A 12 8.70 -5.73 1.73
N VAL A 13 8.58 -4.41 1.91
CA VAL A 13 7.70 -3.57 1.09
C VAL A 13 8.16 -3.55 -0.36
N GLN A 14 9.47 -3.46 -0.61
CA GLN A 14 10.04 -3.54 -1.95
C GLN A 14 9.67 -4.86 -2.62
N TRP A 15 9.93 -6.00 -1.95
CA TRP A 15 9.58 -7.32 -2.47
C TRP A 15 8.08 -7.45 -2.75
N PHE A 16 7.24 -6.98 -1.82
CA PHE A 16 5.78 -7.01 -2.00
C PHE A 16 5.33 -6.21 -3.22
N LYS A 17 5.82 -4.97 -3.39
CA LYS A 17 5.50 -4.13 -4.56
C LYS A 17 5.96 -4.77 -5.86
N THR A 18 7.14 -5.39 -5.87
CA THR A 18 7.65 -6.13 -7.04
C THR A 18 6.78 -7.33 -7.37
N MET A 19 6.49 -8.20 -6.40
CA MET A 19 5.75 -9.43 -6.62
C MET A 19 4.30 -9.17 -7.05
N SER A 20 3.63 -8.23 -6.40
CA SER A 20 2.26 -7.81 -6.77
C SER A 20 2.21 -7.22 -8.18
N THR A 21 3.18 -6.38 -8.55
CA THR A 21 3.26 -5.82 -9.91
C THR A 21 3.47 -6.92 -10.96
N ASN A 22 4.38 -7.86 -10.69
CA ASN A 22 4.63 -8.99 -11.60
C ASN A 22 3.40 -9.89 -11.76
N ASN A 23 2.69 -10.16 -10.67
CA ASN A 23 1.44 -10.93 -10.70
C ASN A 23 0.36 -10.19 -11.49
N TYR A 24 0.25 -8.86 -11.33
CA TYR A 24 -0.69 -8.05 -12.10
C TYR A 24 -0.37 -8.07 -13.60
N ILE A 25 0.90 -7.91 -13.96
CA ILE A 25 1.35 -8.02 -15.35
C ILE A 25 1.02 -9.41 -15.94
N ARG A 26 1.16 -10.48 -15.16
CA ARG A 26 0.76 -11.83 -15.59
C ARG A 26 -0.75 -11.91 -15.81
N GLY A 27 -1.56 -11.35 -14.91
CA GLY A 27 -3.01 -11.29 -15.05
C GLY A 27 -3.46 -10.52 -16.30
N VAL A 28 -2.82 -9.39 -16.61
CA VAL A 28 -3.08 -8.65 -17.86
C VAL A 28 -2.78 -9.51 -19.09
N LYS A 29 -1.73 -10.33 -19.05
CA LYS A 29 -1.31 -11.17 -20.19
C LYS A 29 -2.09 -12.48 -20.34
N GLN A 30 -2.62 -13.02 -19.25
CA GLN A 30 -3.13 -14.41 -19.21
C GLN A 30 -4.61 -14.50 -18.81
N HIS A 31 -5.15 -13.46 -18.17
CA HIS A 31 -6.46 -13.46 -17.53
C HIS A 31 -7.30 -12.22 -17.89
N ASP A 32 -6.95 -11.53 -18.99
CA ASP A 32 -7.65 -10.36 -19.52
C ASP A 32 -7.91 -9.24 -18.49
N TRP A 33 -6.98 -9.05 -17.53
CA TRP A 33 -7.06 -7.90 -16.63
C TRP A 33 -6.80 -6.59 -17.38
N LEU A 34 -7.38 -5.50 -16.88
CA LEU A 34 -7.22 -4.18 -17.48
C LEU A 34 -5.73 -3.77 -17.52
N PRO A 35 -5.19 -3.35 -18.67
CA PRO A 35 -3.85 -2.78 -18.74
C PRO A 35 -3.73 -1.51 -17.90
N PHE A 36 -2.52 -1.23 -17.42
CA PHE A 36 -2.22 -0.07 -16.59
C PHE A 36 -1.01 0.69 -17.17
N PRO A 37 -0.82 1.99 -16.87
CA PRO A 37 0.21 2.84 -17.51
C PRO A 37 1.65 2.54 -17.02
N GLY A 38 1.94 1.31 -16.59
CA GLY A 38 3.25 0.86 -16.16
C GLY A 38 3.62 1.15 -14.71
N LYS A 39 2.84 1.96 -13.97
CA LYS A 39 3.07 2.24 -12.56
C LYS A 39 1.85 1.90 -11.70
N LEU A 40 1.94 0.78 -10.99
CA LEU A 40 0.87 0.29 -10.12
C LEU A 40 0.90 0.91 -8.72
N TRP A 41 2.10 1.22 -8.21
CA TRP A 41 2.29 1.71 -6.84
C TRP A 41 2.76 3.16 -6.81
N GLN A 42 2.26 3.92 -5.84
CA GLN A 42 2.83 5.22 -5.47
C GLN A 42 4.28 5.05 -4.98
N ARG A 43 5.08 6.10 -5.16
CA ARG A 43 6.47 6.15 -4.66
C ARG A 43 6.45 6.22 -3.14
N ASN A 44 7.38 5.51 -2.49
CA ASN A 44 7.49 5.39 -1.04
C ASN A 44 6.27 4.71 -0.39
N TYR A 45 6.27 4.62 0.93
CA TYR A 45 5.17 4.12 1.74
C TYR A 45 5.15 4.92 3.03
N TRP A 46 3.98 4.99 3.67
CA TRP A 46 3.85 5.58 4.99
C TRP A 46 4.18 4.54 6.05
N GLU A 47 5.03 4.89 7.01
CA GLU A 47 5.34 4.05 8.15
C GLU A 47 5.20 4.83 9.44
N HIS A 48 4.69 4.16 10.47
CA HIS A 48 4.48 4.73 11.78
C HIS A 48 4.47 3.64 12.84
N ILE A 49 5.25 3.83 13.89
CA ILE A 49 5.34 2.88 15.01
C ILE A 49 4.26 3.24 16.01
N ILE A 50 3.30 2.33 16.22
CA ILE A 50 2.24 2.48 17.21
C ILE A 50 2.80 2.15 18.59
N ARG A 51 2.71 3.09 19.53
CA ARG A 51 3.33 2.98 20.87
C ARG A 51 2.34 2.85 22.00
N ASP A 52 1.07 3.19 21.76
CA ASP A 52 0.01 3.11 22.76
C ASP A 52 -1.33 2.66 22.17
N GLU A 53 -2.23 2.25 23.04
CA GLU A 53 -3.55 1.74 22.69
C GLU A 53 -4.48 2.83 22.10
N PRO A 54 -4.54 4.07 22.63
CA PRO A 54 -5.31 5.14 22.00
C PRO A 54 -4.91 5.42 20.54
N GLU A 55 -3.62 5.37 20.23
CA GLU A 55 -3.10 5.49 18.87
C GLU A 55 -3.53 4.34 17.98
N LEU A 56 -3.44 3.11 18.49
CA LEU A 56 -3.90 1.91 17.78
C LEU A 56 -5.39 2.02 17.40
N ASP A 57 -6.22 2.48 18.33
CA ASP A 57 -7.66 2.63 18.09
C ASP A 57 -7.98 3.71 17.06
N ARG A 58 -7.25 4.85 17.09
CA ARG A 58 -7.37 5.88 16.06
C ARG A 58 -7.01 5.36 14.67
N ILE A 59 -5.91 4.62 14.55
CA ILE A 59 -5.46 4.08 13.25
C ILE A 59 -6.45 3.02 12.74
N ARG A 60 -6.97 2.16 13.62
CA ARG A 60 -8.00 1.19 13.26
C ARG A 60 -9.29 1.87 12.78
N ALA A 61 -9.72 2.92 13.47
CA ALA A 61 -10.88 3.70 13.06
C ALA A 61 -10.65 4.36 11.70
N TYR A 62 -9.47 4.94 11.47
CA TYR A 62 -9.08 5.50 10.17
C TYR A 62 -9.15 4.45 9.06
N ILE A 63 -8.53 3.28 9.22
CA ILE A 63 -8.54 2.23 8.20
C ILE A 63 -9.96 1.78 7.85
N ARG A 64 -10.84 1.64 8.86
CA ARG A 64 -12.24 1.24 8.65
C ARG A 64 -13.05 2.31 7.93
N ASN A 65 -12.83 3.57 8.26
CA ASN A 65 -13.63 4.68 7.75
C ASN A 65 -13.10 5.24 6.42
N ASN A 66 -11.82 5.01 6.08
CA ASN A 66 -11.17 5.58 4.90
C ASN A 66 -11.93 5.30 3.58
N PRO A 67 -12.45 4.08 3.30
CA PRO A 67 -13.21 3.86 2.07
C PRO A 67 -14.44 4.77 1.92
N ALA A 68 -15.15 5.03 3.03
CA ALA A 68 -16.32 5.90 3.03
C ALA A 68 -15.96 7.40 3.00
N GLN A 69 -14.72 7.74 3.40
CA GLN A 69 -14.23 9.11 3.46
C GLN A 69 -13.29 9.46 2.31
N TRP A 70 -13.07 8.53 1.37
CA TRP A 70 -12.04 8.65 0.34
C TRP A 70 -12.23 9.89 -0.54
N GLU A 71 -13.47 10.19 -0.95
CA GLU A 71 -13.79 11.37 -1.77
C GLU A 71 -13.48 12.70 -1.07
N MET A 72 -13.37 12.70 0.27
CA MET A 72 -13.04 13.88 1.07
C MET A 72 -11.54 13.95 1.39
N ASP A 73 -10.75 12.95 1.00
CA ASP A 73 -9.33 12.88 1.30
C ASP A 73 -8.52 13.81 0.38
N LYS A 74 -7.43 14.38 0.91
CA LYS A 74 -6.56 15.31 0.18
C LYS A 74 -5.80 14.63 -0.97
N LEU A 75 -5.65 13.31 -0.92
CA LEU A 75 -5.02 12.50 -1.95
C LEU A 75 -6.02 11.94 -2.96
N TYR A 76 -7.31 12.26 -2.80
CA TYR A 76 -8.32 11.94 -3.80
C TYR A 76 -8.02 12.67 -5.10
N VAL A 77 -7.87 11.90 -6.17
CA VAL A 77 -7.86 12.42 -7.54
C VAL A 77 -9.18 12.00 -8.16
N ASP A 78 -10.02 12.97 -8.49
CA ASP A 78 -11.19 12.70 -9.32
C ASP A 78 -10.72 12.16 -10.67
N GLY A 79 -11.50 11.30 -11.31
CA GLY A 79 -11.13 10.43 -12.43
C GLY A 79 -10.69 11.12 -13.74
N GLN A 80 -10.07 12.29 -13.68
CA GLN A 80 -9.38 12.97 -14.76
C GLN A 80 -7.99 12.34 -14.99
N VAL A 81 -7.99 11.17 -15.63
CA VAL A 81 -6.87 10.68 -16.46
C VAL A 81 -7.43 10.29 -17.81
#